data_AF-K1S0G8-F1
#
_entry.id   AF-K1S0G8-F1
#
_cell.length_a   1.000
_cell.length_b   1.000
_cell.length_c   1.000
_cell.angle_alpha   90.00
_cell.angle_beta   90.00
_cell.angle_gamma   90.00
#
_symmetry.space_group_name_H-M   'P 1'
#
loop_
_entity.id
_entity.type
_entity.pdbx_description
1 polymer ?
#
loop_
_entity_poly.entity_id
_entity_poly.type
_entity_poly.pdbx_seq_one_letter_code
_entity_poly.pdbx_strand_id
1 'polypeptide(L)'
;HFNKYLLRYLRFKYPTYLFDEPSFEIDESGSPYWIVPIVDKTIGLFGGTDIEGAIIVNAVTGECHMISTSNDGTTKLPTSSFASDPEWMWIDRIYSPTILTQQYNYYGKLNNGFINSVIGQEGVKVMSSGYNYLALNDDVYMYTGVTSISSDQSIIGFVLSDLRTKETKYYQVSGALEMTAQTSAEGAVQQYSYSATFPLLLNISGEPTYFMALKDSSELVKMYAMVNVKQSTIVGTGYNLTECTENYAAELKRNGVNVDIDVDEMGAKDDPTATAPETEEISGKITEIRSVVTGGETYFYLKLDAGSTFYKVPVALAEKVVILNVGDSVTVLVPKESSGDIVEVSSLK
;
A
#
# COMPACT_ATOMS: atom_id res chain seq x y z
N HIS A 1 -38.70 0.35 -7.20
CA HIS A 1 -37.45 0.62 -7.95
C HIS A 1 -37.03 2.09 -7.89
N PHE A 2 -37.98 3.05 -7.97
CA PHE A 2 -37.65 4.49 -8.03
C PHE A 2 -36.97 5.07 -6.78
N ASN A 3 -37.18 4.53 -5.58
CA ASN A 3 -36.54 5.01 -4.33
C ASN A 3 -35.34 4.15 -3.89
N LYS A 4 -34.82 3.25 -4.73
CA LYS A 4 -33.68 2.39 -4.39
C LYS A 4 -32.31 3.05 -4.64
N TYR A 5 -32.29 4.23 -5.25
CA TYR A 5 -31.06 4.99 -5.45
C TYR A 5 -30.80 5.84 -4.21
N LEU A 6 -29.73 5.51 -3.47
CA LEU A 6 -29.35 6.11 -2.18
C LEU A 6 -29.43 7.64 -2.19
N LEU A 7 -28.78 8.30 -3.16
CA LEU A 7 -28.78 9.76 -3.22
C LEU A 7 -30.18 10.35 -3.45
N ARG A 8 -31.08 9.64 -4.15
CA ARG A 8 -32.47 10.11 -4.30
C ARG A 8 -33.24 9.94 -3.00
N TYR A 9 -33.07 8.83 -2.30
CA TYR A 9 -33.65 8.62 -0.98
C TYR A 9 -33.23 9.75 -0.01
N LEU A 10 -31.94 10.08 0.02
CA LEU A 10 -31.41 11.16 0.84
C LEU A 10 -31.90 12.54 0.41
N ARG A 11 -31.97 12.83 -0.90
CA ARG A 11 -32.52 14.11 -1.39
C ARG A 11 -33.98 14.35 -0.97
N PHE A 12 -34.79 13.32 -0.78
CA PHE A 12 -36.15 13.50 -0.25
C PHE A 12 -36.17 13.75 1.26
N LYS A 13 -35.26 13.11 2.01
CA LYS A 13 -35.16 13.23 3.48
C LYS A 13 -34.44 14.52 3.92
N TYR A 14 -33.51 14.98 3.10
CA TYR A 14 -32.56 16.07 3.35
C TYR A 14 -32.49 17.01 2.13
N PRO A 15 -33.60 17.67 1.75
CA PRO A 15 -33.74 18.33 0.45
C PRO A 15 -32.87 19.57 0.25
N THR A 16 -32.33 20.14 1.33
CA THR A 16 -31.51 21.36 1.31
C THR A 16 -30.02 21.09 1.25
N TYR A 17 -29.59 19.82 1.38
CA TYR A 17 -28.17 19.47 1.44
C TYR A 17 -27.65 18.98 0.08
N LEU A 18 -26.37 19.29 -0.16
CA LEU A 18 -25.61 18.75 -1.29
C LEU A 18 -24.81 17.55 -0.80
N PHE A 19 -24.74 16.50 -1.62
CA PHE A 19 -24.03 15.27 -1.27
C PHE A 19 -22.88 15.00 -2.25
N ASP A 20 -21.75 14.53 -1.72
CA ASP A 20 -20.67 13.96 -2.53
C ASP A 20 -20.90 12.46 -2.77
N GLU A 21 -19.97 11.80 -3.46
CA GLU A 21 -20.00 10.37 -3.72
C GLU A 21 -20.04 9.53 -2.42
N PRO A 22 -21.04 8.64 -2.25
CA PRO A 22 -21.10 7.71 -1.12
C PRO A 22 -19.95 6.69 -1.10
N SER A 23 -19.42 6.38 0.09
CA SER A 23 -18.60 5.17 0.33
C SER A 23 -19.41 4.10 1.05
N PHE A 24 -19.09 2.84 0.80
CA PHE A 24 -19.65 1.69 1.51
C PHE A 24 -18.63 1.18 2.50
N GLU A 25 -19.02 1.06 3.76
CA GLU A 25 -18.15 0.66 4.86
C GLU A 25 -18.91 -0.28 5.80
N ILE A 26 -18.17 -1.05 6.60
CA ILE A 26 -18.71 -1.99 7.58
C ILE A 26 -18.18 -1.57 8.94
N ASP A 27 -19.06 -1.42 9.91
CA ASP A 27 -18.64 -1.07 11.26
C ASP A 27 -17.98 -2.25 11.99
N GLU A 28 -17.47 -1.99 13.20
CA GLU A 28 -16.84 -3.00 14.06
C GLU A 28 -17.77 -4.17 14.44
N SER A 29 -19.10 -4.00 14.32
CA SER A 29 -20.09 -5.05 14.60
C SER A 29 -20.41 -5.92 13.38
N GLY A 30 -19.85 -5.59 12.22
CA GLY A 30 -20.16 -6.24 10.94
C GLY A 30 -21.41 -5.67 10.24
N SER A 31 -21.95 -4.55 10.72
CA SER A 31 -23.13 -3.90 10.14
C SER A 31 -22.73 -3.01 8.96
N PRO A 32 -23.40 -3.13 7.80
CA PRO A 32 -23.02 -2.37 6.61
C PRO A 32 -23.67 -0.99 6.56
N TYR A 33 -22.89 0.02 6.18
CA TYR A 33 -23.32 1.41 6.10
C TYR A 33 -22.89 2.07 4.78
N TRP A 34 -23.67 3.06 4.36
CA TRP A 34 -23.24 4.06 3.40
C TRP A 34 -22.87 5.34 4.13
N ILE A 35 -21.66 5.84 3.90
CA ILE A 35 -21.19 7.13 4.38
C ILE A 35 -21.42 8.13 3.25
N VAL A 36 -22.27 9.13 3.47
CA VAL A 36 -22.63 10.11 2.43
C VAL A 36 -22.19 11.51 2.86
N PRO A 37 -21.08 12.03 2.32
CA PRO A 37 -20.57 13.33 2.71
C PRO A 37 -21.54 14.47 2.36
N ILE A 38 -21.70 15.43 3.28
CA ILE A 38 -22.48 16.64 3.10
C ILE A 38 -21.53 17.76 2.66
N VAL A 39 -21.75 18.27 1.45
CA VAL A 39 -20.90 19.28 0.82
C VAL A 39 -21.32 20.69 1.27
N ASP A 40 -20.34 21.50 1.67
CA ASP A 40 -20.46 22.94 1.87
C ASP A 40 -19.70 23.72 0.78
N LYS A 41 -20.24 24.89 0.40
CA LYS A 41 -19.64 25.82 -0.57
C LYS A 41 -19.26 27.09 0.16
N THR A 42 -18.00 27.18 0.54
CA THR A 42 -17.51 28.29 1.38
C THR A 42 -17.27 29.59 0.58
N ILE A 43 -17.21 29.52 -0.75
CA ILE A 43 -16.98 30.68 -1.62
C ILE A 43 -18.07 30.78 -2.69
N GLY A 44 -19.04 31.67 -2.47
CA GLY A 44 -20.17 31.88 -3.37
C GLY A 44 -21.02 30.61 -3.52
N LEU A 45 -21.65 30.43 -4.69
CA LEU A 45 -22.55 29.29 -4.93
C LEU A 45 -21.83 28.01 -5.38
N PHE A 46 -20.55 28.10 -5.79
CA PHE A 46 -19.89 27.00 -6.50
C PHE A 46 -18.46 26.71 -6.02
N GLY A 47 -17.79 27.68 -5.38
CA GLY A 47 -16.38 27.59 -5.00
C GLY A 47 -16.17 27.17 -3.54
N GLY A 48 -14.92 26.86 -3.20
CA GLY A 48 -14.53 26.51 -1.84
C GLY A 48 -15.24 25.26 -1.31
N THR A 49 -15.32 24.20 -2.13
CA THR A 49 -15.90 22.92 -1.73
C THR A 49 -15.21 22.39 -0.48
N ASP A 50 -15.98 22.09 0.55
CA ASP A 50 -15.56 21.37 1.75
C ASP A 50 -16.65 20.38 2.19
N ILE A 51 -16.35 19.53 3.17
CA ILE A 51 -17.31 18.62 3.80
C ILE A 51 -17.56 19.06 5.23
N GLU A 52 -18.82 19.37 5.54
CA GLU A 52 -19.27 19.83 6.87
C GLU A 52 -19.72 18.67 7.79
N GLY A 53 -19.99 17.51 7.19
CA GLY A 53 -20.47 16.33 7.89
C GLY A 53 -20.78 15.18 6.95
N ALA A 54 -21.43 14.15 7.47
CA ALA A 54 -21.90 13.02 6.68
C ALA A 54 -23.27 12.55 7.17
N ILE A 55 -24.02 11.92 6.26
CA ILE A 55 -25.17 11.08 6.60
C ILE A 55 -24.71 9.63 6.57
N ILE A 56 -24.77 8.98 7.73
CA ILE A 56 -24.48 7.56 7.92
C ILE A 56 -25.78 6.80 7.73
N VAL A 57 -25.87 5.97 6.68
CA VAL A 57 -27.09 5.24 6.32
C VAL A 57 -26.87 3.77 6.52
N ASN A 58 -27.59 3.14 7.43
CA ASN A 58 -27.56 1.69 7.55
C ASN A 58 -28.06 1.06 6.24
N ALA A 59 -27.23 0.24 5.58
CA ALA A 59 -27.52 -0.27 4.24
C ALA A 59 -28.66 -1.30 4.22
N VAL A 60 -29.01 -1.88 5.38
CA VAL A 60 -30.11 -2.85 5.53
C VAL A 60 -31.42 -2.16 5.90
N THR A 61 -31.41 -1.30 6.92
CA THR A 61 -32.63 -0.69 7.46
C THR A 61 -32.99 0.63 6.80
N GLY A 62 -32.01 1.34 6.22
CA GLY A 62 -32.16 2.69 5.71
C GLY A 62 -32.25 3.76 6.79
N GLU A 63 -31.99 3.42 8.06
CA GLU A 63 -31.88 4.39 9.15
C GLU A 63 -30.72 5.37 8.86
N CYS A 64 -30.89 6.64 9.23
CA CYS A 64 -29.89 7.67 8.95
C CYS A 64 -29.49 8.40 10.22
N HIS A 65 -28.19 8.56 10.41
CA HIS A 65 -27.59 9.41 11.44
C HIS A 65 -26.77 10.50 10.76
N MET A 66 -26.89 11.74 11.24
CA MET A 66 -26.11 12.86 10.71
C MET A 66 -25.01 13.18 11.70
N ILE A 67 -23.77 13.27 11.22
CA ILE A 67 -22.60 13.65 12.01
C ILE A 67 -21.93 14.87 11.39
N SER A 68 -21.25 15.69 12.19
CA SER A 68 -20.42 16.79 11.71
C SER A 68 -18.93 16.43 11.73
N THR A 69 -18.18 16.95 10.77
CA THR A 69 -16.70 16.86 10.74
C THR A 69 -16.02 17.94 11.60
N SER A 70 -16.79 18.77 12.30
CA SER A 70 -16.24 19.78 13.20
C SER A 70 -15.53 19.15 14.39
N ASN A 71 -14.35 19.66 14.73
CA ASN A 71 -13.56 19.24 15.89
C ASN A 71 -13.72 20.17 17.11
N ASP A 72 -14.34 21.34 16.93
CA ASP A 72 -14.51 22.34 18.01
C ASP A 72 -15.93 22.39 18.57
N GLY A 73 -16.81 21.48 18.12
CA GLY A 73 -18.21 21.41 18.52
C GLY A 73 -19.13 22.41 17.80
N THR A 74 -18.59 23.30 16.96
CA THR A 74 -19.37 24.27 16.20
C THR A 74 -19.74 23.72 14.83
N THR A 75 -21.02 23.63 14.52
CA THR A 75 -21.50 23.10 13.23
C THR A 75 -22.76 23.83 12.77
N LYS A 76 -22.98 23.98 11.46
CA LYS A 76 -24.27 24.45 10.90
C LYS A 76 -25.26 23.28 10.75
N LEU A 77 -24.81 22.05 10.92
CA LEU A 77 -25.65 20.87 10.86
C LEU A 77 -26.49 20.74 12.14
N PRO A 78 -27.76 20.32 12.05
CA PRO A 78 -28.61 20.07 13.21
C PRO A 78 -28.25 18.74 13.89
N THR A 79 -27.01 18.60 14.36
CA THR A 79 -26.49 17.41 15.04
C THR A 79 -25.62 17.77 16.23
N SER A 80 -25.56 16.87 17.20
CA SER A 80 -24.63 16.90 18.33
C SER A 80 -23.62 15.73 18.28
N SER A 81 -23.56 15.02 17.15
CA SER A 81 -22.65 13.92 16.90
C SER A 81 -21.55 14.36 15.94
N PHE A 82 -20.32 13.96 16.22
CA PHE A 82 -19.12 14.39 15.51
C PHE A 82 -18.34 13.18 15.01
N ALA A 83 -17.67 13.33 13.87
CA ALA A 83 -16.81 12.28 13.31
C ALA A 83 -15.62 11.90 14.22
N SER A 84 -15.36 12.72 15.24
CA SER A 84 -14.37 12.47 16.29
C SER A 84 -14.94 11.74 17.52
N ASP A 85 -16.26 11.54 17.62
CA ASP A 85 -16.84 10.79 18.71
C ASP A 85 -16.48 9.29 18.57
N PRO A 86 -16.26 8.56 19.69
CA PRO A 86 -15.86 7.15 19.65
C PRO A 86 -16.77 6.23 18.83
N GLU A 87 -18.07 6.53 18.77
CA GLU A 87 -19.06 5.75 18.00
C GLU A 87 -18.81 5.79 16.48
N TRP A 88 -18.12 6.81 15.97
CA TRP A 88 -17.92 7.06 14.54
C TRP A 88 -16.46 6.90 14.10
N MET A 89 -15.58 6.43 14.99
CA MET A 89 -14.15 6.27 14.69
C MET A 89 -13.84 5.18 13.67
N TRP A 90 -14.76 4.24 13.44
CA TRP A 90 -14.63 3.17 12.43
C TRP A 90 -14.82 3.67 10.99
N ILE A 91 -15.24 4.92 10.79
CA ILE A 91 -15.50 5.48 9.46
C ILE A 91 -14.17 5.81 8.78
N ASP A 92 -13.80 5.10 7.73
CA ASP A 92 -12.52 5.30 7.05
C ASP A 92 -12.50 6.57 6.19
N ARG A 93 -13.65 6.92 5.59
CA ARG A 93 -13.69 7.95 4.54
C ARG A 93 -14.91 8.85 4.63
N ILE A 94 -14.65 10.12 4.90
CA ILE A 94 -15.62 11.23 4.78
C ILE A 94 -15.22 12.20 3.66
N TYR A 95 -13.92 12.38 3.44
CA TYR A 95 -13.35 13.23 2.41
C TYR A 95 -12.92 12.39 1.21
N SER A 96 -13.35 12.79 0.00
CA SER A 96 -12.88 12.14 -1.23
C SER A 96 -11.49 12.63 -1.63
N PRO A 97 -10.65 11.79 -2.27
CA PRO A 97 -9.37 12.24 -2.83
C PRO A 97 -9.51 13.45 -3.76
N THR A 98 -10.63 13.56 -4.47
CA THR A 98 -10.94 14.70 -5.35
C THR A 98 -11.07 16.00 -4.56
N ILE A 99 -11.80 16.00 -3.44
CA ILE A 99 -11.93 17.18 -2.57
C ILE A 99 -10.59 17.55 -1.95
N LEU A 100 -9.86 16.57 -1.39
CA LEU A 100 -8.55 16.81 -0.78
C LEU A 100 -7.56 17.37 -1.80
N THR A 101 -7.56 16.84 -3.03
CA THR A 101 -6.74 17.36 -4.14
C THR A 101 -7.12 18.79 -4.49
N GLN A 102 -8.41 19.08 -4.58
CA GLN A 102 -8.89 20.42 -4.89
C GLN A 102 -8.46 21.42 -3.80
N GLN A 103 -8.63 21.06 -2.53
CA GLN A 103 -8.28 21.90 -1.38
C GLN A 103 -6.78 22.14 -1.29
N TYR A 104 -5.96 21.09 -1.43
CA TYR A 104 -4.51 21.25 -1.44
C TYR A 104 -4.05 22.10 -2.61
N ASN A 105 -4.61 21.90 -3.81
CA ASN A 105 -4.26 22.71 -4.97
C ASN A 105 -4.68 24.18 -4.80
N TYR A 106 -5.77 24.49 -4.09
CA TYR A 106 -6.07 25.88 -3.74
C TYR A 106 -5.03 26.46 -2.79
N TYR A 107 -4.68 25.72 -1.73
CA TYR A 107 -3.63 26.11 -0.79
C TYR A 107 -2.29 26.36 -1.51
N GLY A 108 -1.85 25.42 -2.35
CA GLY A 108 -0.57 25.49 -3.05
C GLY A 108 -0.55 26.50 -4.19
N LYS A 109 -1.64 26.65 -4.96
CA LYS A 109 -1.69 27.60 -6.09
C LYS A 109 -1.78 29.04 -5.64
N LEU A 110 -2.54 29.30 -4.58
CA LEU A 110 -2.76 30.65 -4.06
C LEU A 110 -1.67 31.07 -3.07
N ASN A 111 -0.58 30.30 -2.97
CA ASN A 111 0.60 30.72 -2.24
C ASN A 111 1.10 32.07 -2.78
N ASN A 112 1.41 33.00 -1.87
CA ASN A 112 1.72 34.41 -2.16
C ASN A 112 0.59 35.19 -2.89
N GLY A 113 -0.65 34.70 -2.84
CA GLY A 113 -1.84 35.40 -3.31
C GLY A 113 -2.19 35.17 -4.78
N PHE A 114 -3.39 35.65 -5.16
CA PHE A 114 -3.97 35.39 -6.48
C PHE A 114 -3.13 35.95 -7.64
N ILE A 115 -2.57 37.16 -7.51
CA ILE A 115 -1.74 37.76 -8.57
C ILE A 115 -0.50 36.91 -8.84
N ASN A 116 0.14 36.38 -7.79
CA ASN A 116 1.25 35.45 -7.94
C ASN A 116 0.83 34.18 -8.67
N SER A 117 -0.32 33.59 -8.33
CA SER A 117 -0.81 32.36 -8.96
C SER A 117 -0.98 32.44 -10.48
N VAL A 118 -1.19 33.64 -11.03
CA VAL A 118 -1.45 33.88 -12.46
C VAL A 118 -0.21 34.37 -13.20
N ILE A 119 0.60 35.25 -12.58
CA ILE A 119 1.70 35.96 -13.27
C ILE A 119 3.07 35.46 -12.82
N GLY A 120 3.34 35.48 -11.52
CA GLY A 120 4.69 35.22 -10.98
C GLY A 120 5.00 33.72 -10.83
N GLN A 121 3.98 32.94 -10.46
CA GLN A 121 4.02 31.51 -10.17
C GLN A 121 5.14 31.09 -9.19
N GLU A 122 5.62 32.03 -8.37
CA GLU A 122 6.71 31.78 -7.44
C GLU A 122 6.18 30.99 -6.24
N GLY A 123 6.78 29.83 -5.96
CA GLY A 123 6.39 28.97 -4.85
C GLY A 123 5.01 28.32 -5.00
N VAL A 124 4.46 28.29 -6.22
CA VAL A 124 3.16 27.68 -6.55
C VAL A 124 3.33 26.17 -6.66
N LYS A 125 2.58 25.43 -5.83
CA LYS A 125 2.66 23.98 -5.73
C LYS A 125 1.32 23.32 -6.03
N VAL A 126 1.37 22.11 -6.59
CA VAL A 126 0.19 21.28 -6.85
C VAL A 126 0.51 19.82 -6.56
N MET A 127 -0.51 19.04 -6.24
CA MET A 127 -0.36 17.59 -6.21
C MET A 127 -0.01 17.05 -7.60
N SER A 128 0.76 15.96 -7.65
CA SER A 128 1.08 15.21 -8.86
C SER A 128 -0.17 14.54 -9.44
N SER A 129 -0.05 13.96 -10.64
CA SER A 129 -1.14 13.23 -11.26
C SER A 129 -1.23 11.81 -10.71
N GLY A 130 -2.29 11.52 -9.96
CA GLY A 130 -2.54 10.20 -9.37
C GLY A 130 -2.39 10.23 -7.85
N TYR A 131 -2.76 9.13 -7.20
CA TYR A 131 -2.61 8.95 -5.77
C TYR A 131 -2.68 7.45 -5.44
N ASN A 132 -2.28 7.09 -4.23
CA ASN A 132 -2.51 5.77 -3.66
C ASN A 132 -3.17 5.90 -2.28
N TYR A 133 -3.60 4.79 -1.71
CA TYR A 133 -4.12 4.72 -0.35
C TYR A 133 -3.12 4.01 0.55
N LEU A 134 -2.99 4.49 1.79
CA LEU A 134 -2.17 3.89 2.84
C LEU A 134 -3.03 3.75 4.09
N ALA A 135 -3.13 2.54 4.62
CA ALA A 135 -3.69 2.31 5.94
C ALA A 135 -2.59 2.56 6.98
N LEU A 136 -2.81 3.48 7.92
CA LEU A 136 -1.88 3.82 8.98
C LEU A 136 -2.66 4.02 10.28
N ASN A 137 -2.34 3.25 11.32
CA ASN A 137 -2.98 3.32 12.63
C ASN A 137 -4.53 3.26 12.55
N ASP A 138 -5.06 2.30 11.79
CA ASP A 138 -6.50 2.10 11.57
C ASP A 138 -7.23 3.24 10.83
N ASP A 139 -6.51 4.21 10.26
CA ASP A 139 -7.07 5.24 9.38
C ASP A 139 -6.56 5.07 7.94
N VAL A 140 -7.39 5.47 6.96
CA VAL A 140 -7.02 5.48 5.54
C VAL A 140 -6.54 6.86 5.10
N TYR A 141 -5.33 6.92 4.55
CA TYR A 141 -4.71 8.13 4.03
C TYR A 141 -4.65 8.08 2.50
N MET A 142 -4.94 9.20 1.86
CA MET A 142 -4.52 9.47 0.49
C MET A 142 -3.06 9.89 0.48
N TYR A 143 -2.26 9.22 -0.34
CA TYR A 143 -0.87 9.54 -0.60
C TYR A 143 -0.71 10.06 -2.03
N THR A 144 -0.02 11.20 -2.20
CA THR A 144 0.35 11.72 -3.52
C THR A 144 1.58 12.61 -3.44
N GLY A 145 2.30 12.72 -4.55
CA GLY A 145 3.35 13.68 -4.76
C GLY A 145 2.89 15.12 -4.84
N VAL A 146 3.84 16.02 -4.67
CA VAL A 146 3.70 17.47 -4.84
C VAL A 146 4.80 17.94 -5.77
N THR A 147 4.40 18.69 -6.79
CA THR A 147 5.28 19.34 -7.77
C THR A 147 5.13 20.85 -7.71
N SER A 148 6.18 21.56 -8.12
CA SER A 148 6.06 22.96 -8.50
C SER A 148 5.35 23.08 -9.86
N ILE A 149 4.63 24.17 -10.11
CA ILE A 149 4.09 24.48 -11.45
C ILE A 149 5.20 24.90 -12.43
N SER A 150 6.41 25.22 -11.94
CA SER A 150 7.57 25.53 -12.78
C SER A 150 8.00 24.33 -13.66
N SER A 151 8.70 24.63 -14.76
CA SER A 151 9.04 23.68 -15.84
C SER A 151 9.81 22.41 -15.44
N ASP A 152 10.45 22.41 -14.27
CA ASP A 152 11.17 21.25 -13.75
C ASP A 152 10.17 20.28 -13.12
N GLN A 153 9.63 19.36 -13.92
CA GLN A 153 8.77 18.23 -13.56
C GLN A 153 9.45 17.30 -12.55
N SER A 154 9.69 17.80 -11.34
CA SER A 154 10.39 17.14 -10.26
C SER A 154 9.51 17.16 -9.02
N ILE A 155 9.60 16.08 -8.25
CA ILE A 155 8.92 16.03 -6.97
C ILE A 155 9.64 16.98 -6.01
N ILE A 156 8.89 17.79 -5.27
CA ILE A 156 9.41 18.66 -4.20
C ILE A 156 8.95 18.20 -2.81
N GLY A 157 8.05 17.23 -2.78
CA GLY A 157 7.62 16.54 -1.58
C GLY A 157 6.41 15.66 -1.85
N PHE A 158 5.89 15.07 -0.79
CA PHE A 158 4.69 14.24 -0.83
C PHE A 158 3.76 14.66 0.29
N VAL A 159 2.48 14.36 0.11
CA VAL A 159 1.46 14.59 1.10
C VAL A 159 0.72 13.31 1.42
N LEU A 160 0.46 13.13 2.72
CA LEU A 160 -0.44 12.13 3.25
C LEU A 160 -1.61 12.86 3.87
N SER A 161 -2.81 12.68 3.32
CA SER A 161 -4.04 13.31 3.77
C SER A 161 -5.01 12.25 4.28
N ASP A 162 -5.37 12.34 5.55
CA ASP A 162 -6.36 11.48 6.20
C ASP A 162 -7.74 11.67 5.55
N LEU A 163 -8.37 10.57 5.13
CA LEU A 163 -9.66 10.59 4.44
C LEU A 163 -10.86 10.78 5.38
N ARG A 164 -10.71 10.59 6.69
CA ARG A 164 -11.75 10.86 7.70
C ARG A 164 -11.62 12.27 8.25
N THR A 165 -10.41 12.70 8.62
CA THR A 165 -10.20 13.94 9.38
C THR A 165 -9.75 15.14 8.55
N LYS A 166 -9.24 14.91 7.33
CA LYS A 166 -8.53 15.87 6.46
C LYS A 166 -7.17 16.35 6.96
N GLU A 167 -6.65 15.81 8.07
CA GLU A 167 -5.29 16.12 8.52
C GLU A 167 -4.29 15.76 7.42
N THR A 168 -3.41 16.69 7.07
CA THR A 168 -2.46 16.52 5.97
C THR A 168 -1.03 16.73 6.46
N LYS A 169 -0.18 15.74 6.24
CA LYS A 169 1.26 15.78 6.53
C LYS A 169 2.05 15.96 5.24
N TYR A 170 2.99 16.90 5.24
CA TYR A 170 3.88 17.15 4.10
C TYR A 170 5.29 16.65 4.42
N TYR A 171 5.84 15.85 3.52
CA TYR A 171 7.19 15.32 3.60
C TYR A 171 8.03 15.92 2.47
N GLN A 172 9.06 16.67 2.84
CA GLN A 172 9.96 17.27 1.85
C GLN A 172 10.93 16.22 1.33
N VAL A 173 10.80 15.87 0.05
CA VAL A 173 11.67 14.95 -0.67
C VAL A 173 11.81 15.49 -2.08
N SER A 174 13.04 15.52 -2.59
CA SER A 174 13.33 15.99 -3.95
C SER A 174 13.82 14.86 -4.84
N GLY A 175 13.37 14.86 -6.09
CA GLY A 175 13.77 13.84 -7.05
C GLY A 175 12.80 13.69 -8.22
N ALA A 176 12.71 12.46 -8.73
CA ALA A 176 11.85 12.09 -9.83
C ALA A 176 10.37 12.03 -9.43
N LEU A 177 9.49 12.38 -10.37
CA LEU A 177 8.06 12.17 -10.24
C LEU A 177 7.71 10.68 -10.26
N GLU A 178 6.54 10.36 -9.73
CA GLU A 178 5.97 9.01 -9.73
C GLU A 178 5.91 8.42 -11.15
N MET A 179 5.47 9.21 -12.13
CA MET A 179 5.38 8.78 -13.53
C MET A 179 6.76 8.48 -14.14
N THR A 180 7.78 9.25 -13.77
CA THR A 180 9.16 8.97 -14.19
C THR A 180 9.66 7.66 -13.60
N ALA A 181 9.33 7.38 -12.34
CA ALA A 181 9.66 6.11 -11.71
C ALA A 181 8.92 4.93 -12.35
N GLN A 182 7.65 5.09 -12.71
CA GLN A 182 6.90 4.08 -13.46
C GLN A 182 7.58 3.77 -14.80
N THR A 183 7.93 4.80 -15.59
CA THR A 183 8.64 4.61 -16.86
C THR A 183 10.00 3.93 -16.67
N SER A 184 10.76 4.29 -15.63
CA SER A 184 12.02 3.62 -15.28
C SER A 184 11.82 2.13 -14.97
N ALA A 185 10.80 1.80 -14.18
CA ALA A 185 10.49 0.42 -13.80
C ALA A 185 10.07 -0.41 -15.02
N GLU A 186 9.16 0.12 -15.85
CA GLU A 186 8.72 -0.52 -17.09
C GLU A 186 9.88 -0.69 -18.08
N GLY A 187 10.77 0.30 -18.17
CA GLY A 187 11.97 0.24 -19.00
C GLY A 187 12.94 -0.87 -18.58
N ALA A 188 13.07 -1.15 -17.28
CA ALA A 188 13.92 -2.24 -16.78
C ALA A 188 13.41 -3.63 -17.17
N VAL A 189 12.11 -3.75 -17.49
CA VAL A 189 11.44 -5.02 -17.83
C VAL A 189 10.75 -4.97 -19.20
N GLN A 190 11.23 -4.13 -20.10
CA GLN A 190 10.57 -3.82 -21.37
C GLN A 190 10.24 -5.06 -22.20
N GLN A 191 11.05 -6.12 -22.11
CA GLN A 191 10.85 -7.40 -22.79
C GLN A 191 9.53 -8.09 -22.43
N TYR A 192 8.98 -7.83 -21.24
CA TYR A 192 7.74 -8.44 -20.77
C TYR A 192 6.50 -7.60 -21.09
N SER A 193 6.67 -6.35 -21.54
CA SER A 193 5.57 -5.39 -21.74
C SER A 193 4.68 -5.23 -20.49
N TYR A 194 5.28 -5.22 -19.30
CA TYR A 194 4.54 -4.99 -18.06
C TYR A 194 4.25 -3.52 -17.83
N SER A 195 3.15 -3.24 -17.12
CA SER A 195 2.76 -1.89 -16.68
C SER A 195 3.00 -1.73 -15.18
N ALA A 196 3.48 -0.55 -14.77
CA ALA A 196 3.74 -0.24 -13.36
C ALA A 196 2.52 0.39 -12.69
N THR A 197 2.20 -0.09 -11.48
CA THR A 197 1.19 0.57 -10.62
C THR A 197 1.66 1.95 -10.17
N PHE A 198 0.74 2.79 -9.69
CA PHE A 198 1.14 4.04 -9.03
C PHE A 198 2.06 3.73 -7.83
N PRO A 199 3.24 4.37 -7.73
CA PRO A 199 4.24 3.99 -6.75
C PRO A 199 3.85 4.35 -5.32
N LEU A 200 4.33 3.55 -4.37
CA LEU A 200 4.35 3.85 -2.94
C LEU A 200 5.74 4.35 -2.56
N LEU A 201 5.82 5.42 -1.79
CA LEU A 201 7.10 5.92 -1.27
C LEU A 201 7.47 5.19 0.02
N LEU A 202 8.64 4.56 -0.01
CA LEU A 202 9.26 3.90 1.13
C LEU A 202 10.57 4.59 1.50
N ASN A 203 11.02 4.35 2.72
CA ASN A 203 12.36 4.68 3.16
C ASN A 203 13.16 3.38 3.28
N ILE A 204 14.08 3.13 2.35
CA ILE A 204 14.95 1.96 2.35
C ILE A 204 16.34 2.40 2.83
N SER A 205 16.65 2.14 4.10
CA SER A 205 17.93 2.48 4.74
C SER A 205 18.35 3.95 4.57
N GLY A 206 17.40 4.88 4.73
CA GLY A 206 17.63 6.32 4.60
C GLY A 206 17.45 6.85 3.18
N GLU A 207 17.24 5.97 2.20
CA GLU A 207 16.99 6.37 0.82
C GLU A 207 15.49 6.38 0.50
N PRO A 208 14.96 7.50 -0.03
CA PRO A 208 13.60 7.54 -0.54
C PRO A 208 13.50 6.69 -1.81
N THR A 209 12.59 5.73 -1.79
CA THR A 209 12.45 4.69 -2.82
C THR A 209 10.99 4.54 -3.20
N TYR A 210 10.70 4.56 -4.50
CA TYR A 210 9.39 4.19 -5.02
C TYR A 210 9.30 2.68 -5.17
N PHE A 211 8.27 2.08 -4.58
CA PHE A 211 7.91 0.68 -4.74
C PHE A 211 6.66 0.54 -5.62
N MET A 212 6.70 -0.38 -6.59
CA MET A 212 5.63 -0.63 -7.54
C MET A 212 5.44 -2.12 -7.77
N ALA A 213 4.19 -2.52 -8.02
CA ALA A 213 3.90 -3.79 -8.66
C ALA A 213 3.94 -3.61 -10.18
N LEU A 214 4.44 -4.63 -10.88
CA LEU A 214 4.47 -4.73 -12.33
C LEU A 214 3.48 -5.79 -12.78
N LYS A 215 2.55 -5.41 -13.65
CA LYS A 215 1.44 -6.24 -14.10
C LYS A 215 1.55 -6.60 -15.56
N ASP A 216 1.05 -7.78 -15.91
CA ASP A 216 0.84 -8.13 -17.32
C ASP A 216 -0.41 -7.48 -17.91
N SER A 217 -0.68 -7.74 -19.19
CA SER A 217 -1.87 -7.24 -19.90
C SER A 217 -3.19 -7.79 -19.35
N SER A 218 -3.15 -8.79 -18.46
CA SER A 218 -4.31 -9.34 -17.76
C SER A 218 -4.46 -8.74 -16.35
N GLU A 219 -3.73 -7.66 -16.04
CA GLU A 219 -3.73 -6.98 -14.73
C GLU A 219 -3.23 -7.83 -13.56
N LEU A 220 -2.55 -8.95 -13.84
CA LEU A 220 -1.99 -9.82 -12.81
C LEU A 220 -0.58 -9.36 -12.43
N VAL A 221 -0.31 -9.22 -11.13
CA VAL A 221 1.02 -8.91 -10.62
C VAL A 221 1.97 -10.06 -10.97
N LYS A 222 3.08 -9.72 -11.62
CA LYS A 222 4.13 -10.68 -12.03
C LYS A 222 5.47 -10.41 -11.40
N MET A 223 5.73 -9.15 -11.05
CA MET A 223 7.02 -8.70 -10.56
C MET A 223 6.84 -7.44 -9.72
N TYR A 224 7.86 -7.10 -8.94
CA TYR A 224 7.96 -5.86 -8.19
C TYR A 224 9.15 -5.05 -8.69
N ALA A 225 9.06 -3.73 -8.51
CA ALA A 225 10.14 -2.81 -8.83
C ALA A 225 10.34 -1.80 -7.70
N MET A 226 11.60 -1.50 -7.43
CA MET A 226 12.04 -0.41 -6.57
C MET A 226 12.89 0.57 -7.37
N VAL A 227 12.55 1.86 -7.31
CA VAL A 227 13.24 2.92 -8.05
C VAL A 227 13.68 4.00 -7.06
N ASN A 228 14.96 4.38 -7.08
CA ASN A 228 15.42 5.47 -6.21
C ASN A 228 14.80 6.80 -6.62
N VAL A 229 14.25 7.54 -5.66
CA VAL A 229 13.57 8.82 -5.94
C VAL A 229 14.55 9.87 -6.43
N LYS A 230 15.76 9.94 -5.86
CA LYS A 230 16.77 10.94 -6.23
C LYS A 230 17.44 10.60 -7.58
N GLN A 231 17.56 9.31 -7.90
CA GLN A 231 18.23 8.79 -9.09
C GLN A 231 17.36 7.72 -9.76
N SER A 232 16.44 8.14 -10.63
CA SER A 232 15.46 7.24 -11.26
C SER A 232 16.05 6.19 -12.21
N THR A 233 17.36 6.25 -12.50
CA THR A 233 18.10 5.23 -13.24
C THR A 233 18.49 4.03 -12.37
N ILE A 234 18.47 4.16 -11.03
CA ILE A 234 18.72 3.06 -10.10
C ILE A 234 17.40 2.32 -9.92
N VAL A 235 17.31 1.12 -10.50
CA VAL A 235 16.10 0.29 -10.50
C VAL A 235 16.45 -1.14 -10.10
N GLY A 236 15.81 -1.65 -9.06
CA GLY A 236 15.80 -3.07 -8.71
C GLY A 236 14.47 -3.70 -9.08
N THR A 237 14.50 -4.93 -9.58
CA THR A 237 13.28 -5.70 -9.90
C THR A 237 13.40 -7.11 -9.35
N GLY A 238 12.28 -7.77 -9.07
CA GLY A 238 12.26 -9.16 -8.60
C GLY A 238 10.86 -9.76 -8.60
N TYR A 239 10.76 -11.08 -8.72
CA TYR A 239 9.48 -11.79 -8.77
C TYR A 239 8.77 -11.81 -7.40
N ASN A 240 9.52 -11.60 -6.32
CA ASN A 240 9.02 -11.44 -4.98
C ASN A 240 9.70 -10.23 -4.28
N LEU A 241 9.20 -9.86 -3.10
CA LEU A 241 9.68 -8.69 -2.36
C LEU A 241 11.15 -8.82 -1.93
N THR A 242 11.57 -9.99 -1.46
CA THR A 242 12.93 -10.26 -1.01
C THR A 242 13.91 -10.06 -2.18
N GLU A 243 13.67 -10.73 -3.30
CA GLU A 243 14.49 -10.62 -4.51
C GLU A 243 14.54 -9.18 -5.03
N CYS A 244 13.39 -8.48 -5.07
CA CYS A 244 13.33 -7.09 -5.51
C CYS A 244 14.17 -6.18 -4.61
N THR A 245 14.13 -6.40 -3.31
CA THR A 245 14.88 -5.62 -2.31
C THR A 245 16.38 -5.88 -2.42
N GLU A 246 16.80 -7.13 -2.54
CA GLU A 246 18.20 -7.52 -2.72
C GLU A 246 18.79 -6.94 -4.02
N ASN A 247 18.06 -7.07 -5.13
CA ASN A 247 18.47 -6.52 -6.41
C ASN A 247 18.55 -4.98 -6.35
N TYR A 248 17.61 -4.34 -5.66
CA TYR A 248 17.65 -2.89 -5.46
C TYR A 248 18.84 -2.45 -4.59
N ALA A 249 19.12 -3.16 -3.50
CA ALA A 249 20.27 -2.92 -2.63
C ALA A 249 21.60 -3.03 -3.41
N ALA A 250 21.71 -4.05 -4.27
CA ALA A 250 22.86 -4.24 -5.13
C ALA A 250 23.04 -3.07 -6.12
N GLU A 251 21.95 -2.59 -6.73
CA GLU A 251 21.98 -1.45 -7.65
C GLU A 251 22.32 -0.12 -6.93
N LEU A 252 21.81 0.10 -5.72
CA LEU A 252 22.22 1.25 -4.89
C LEU A 252 23.73 1.24 -4.64
N LYS A 253 24.27 0.09 -4.19
CA LYS A 253 25.70 -0.08 -3.93
C LYS A 253 26.54 0.12 -5.19
N ARG A 254 26.10 -0.43 -6.33
CA ARG A 254 26.77 -0.27 -7.63
C ARG A 254 26.87 1.19 -8.06
N ASN A 255 25.87 2.00 -7.71
CA ASN A 255 25.83 3.43 -8.00
C ASN A 255 26.39 4.30 -6.86
N GLY A 256 27.16 3.71 -5.93
CA GLY A 256 27.89 4.43 -4.89
C GLY A 256 27.03 4.86 -3.69
N VAL A 257 25.79 4.37 -3.60
CA VAL A 257 24.92 4.59 -2.44
C VAL A 257 25.10 3.42 -1.48
N ASN A 258 25.89 3.63 -0.42
CA ASN A 258 26.09 2.61 0.59
C ASN A 258 24.85 2.54 1.49
N VAL A 259 24.13 1.44 1.40
CA VAL A 259 23.00 1.12 2.26
C VAL A 259 23.32 -0.12 3.08
N ASP A 260 22.95 -0.09 4.35
CA ASP A 260 22.93 -1.25 5.23
C ASP A 260 21.48 -1.75 5.23
N ILE A 261 21.18 -2.74 4.40
CA ILE A 261 19.84 -3.33 4.28
C ILE A 261 19.95 -4.74 4.84
N ASP A 262 19.37 -4.93 6.03
CA ASP A 262 19.12 -6.28 6.55
C ASP A 262 17.83 -6.80 5.93
N VAL A 263 17.97 -7.64 4.91
CA VAL A 263 16.83 -8.21 4.18
C VAL A 263 16.00 -9.14 5.07
N ASP A 264 16.61 -9.72 6.12
CA ASP A 264 15.92 -10.57 7.10
C ASP A 264 15.06 -9.73 8.08
N GLU A 265 15.27 -8.42 8.17
CA GLU A 265 14.41 -7.49 8.91
C GLU A 265 13.26 -6.91 8.07
N MET A 266 13.33 -6.98 6.75
CA MET A 266 12.27 -6.49 5.85
C MET A 266 11.14 -7.49 5.62
N GLY A 267 11.31 -8.76 6.00
CA GLY A 267 10.21 -9.69 6.24
C GLY A 267 9.50 -9.32 7.55
N ALA A 268 8.18 -9.32 7.56
CA ALA A 268 7.33 -8.92 8.69
C ALA A 268 7.83 -9.44 10.06
N LYS A 269 8.69 -8.67 10.73
CA LYS A 269 9.00 -8.85 12.16
C LYS A 269 8.01 -8.11 13.05
N ASP A 270 7.22 -7.20 12.48
CA ASP A 270 6.30 -6.30 13.18
C ASP A 270 4.83 -6.44 12.73
N ASP A 271 4.38 -7.63 12.35
CA ASP A 271 2.96 -7.95 12.40
C ASP A 271 2.70 -8.79 13.66
N PRO A 272 2.08 -8.22 14.72
CA PRO A 272 1.75 -8.95 15.95
C PRO A 272 0.79 -10.13 15.72
N THR A 273 0.21 -10.24 14.52
CA THR A 273 -0.73 -11.30 14.13
C THR A 273 -0.14 -12.35 13.19
N ALA A 274 1.03 -12.10 12.58
CA ALA A 274 1.75 -13.09 11.79
C ALA A 274 2.63 -13.96 12.70
N THR A 275 2.04 -15.00 13.28
CA THR A 275 2.84 -16.02 13.97
C THR A 275 3.65 -16.75 12.90
N ALA A 276 4.99 -16.62 12.93
CA ALA A 276 5.85 -17.47 12.12
C ALA A 276 5.44 -18.94 12.35
N PRO A 277 5.25 -19.75 11.29
CA PRO A 277 4.80 -21.13 11.46
C PRO A 277 5.78 -21.84 12.40
N GLU A 278 5.27 -22.39 13.51
CA GLU A 278 6.12 -23.12 14.45
C GLU A 278 6.81 -24.27 13.68
N THR A 279 8.13 -24.35 13.81
CA THR A 279 8.92 -25.41 13.19
C THR A 279 9.37 -26.43 14.23
N GLU A 280 9.65 -27.64 13.77
CA GLU A 280 10.27 -28.71 14.53
C GLU A 280 11.56 -29.18 13.84
N GLU A 281 12.58 -29.48 14.65
CA GLU A 281 13.84 -30.04 14.17
C GLU A 281 13.76 -31.57 14.19
N ILE A 282 14.07 -32.19 13.05
CA ILE A 282 14.17 -33.63 12.91
C ILE A 282 15.58 -33.97 12.46
N SER A 283 16.35 -34.59 13.36
CA SER A 283 17.70 -35.06 13.07
C SER A 283 17.68 -36.56 12.82
N GLY A 284 18.50 -37.01 11.86
CA GLY A 284 18.64 -38.44 11.58
C GLY A 284 19.69 -38.72 10.52
N LYS A 285 19.94 -40.01 10.30
CA LYS A 285 20.78 -40.47 9.19
C LYS A 285 19.96 -40.69 7.94
N ILE A 286 20.50 -40.28 6.80
CA ILE A 286 19.87 -40.50 5.50
C ILE A 286 19.87 -42.00 5.21
N THR A 287 18.69 -42.60 5.09
CA THR A 287 18.48 -43.99 4.68
C THR A 287 18.20 -44.11 3.20
N GLU A 288 17.65 -43.06 2.59
CA GLU A 288 17.35 -43.00 1.16
C GLU A 288 17.43 -41.56 0.64
N ILE A 289 17.97 -41.37 -0.57
CA ILE A 289 18.02 -40.08 -1.26
C ILE A 289 17.53 -40.26 -2.70
N ARG A 290 16.64 -39.38 -3.14
CA ARG A 290 16.13 -39.34 -4.53
C ARG A 290 16.19 -37.91 -5.04
N SER A 291 16.38 -37.71 -6.34
CA SER A 291 16.27 -36.38 -6.96
C SER A 291 15.26 -36.37 -8.09
N VAL A 292 14.56 -35.24 -8.24
CA VAL A 292 13.57 -35.01 -9.30
C VAL A 292 13.72 -33.57 -9.79
N VAL A 293 13.67 -33.38 -11.10
CA VAL A 293 13.54 -32.05 -11.72
C VAL A 293 12.06 -31.82 -12.04
N THR A 294 11.48 -30.75 -11.52
CA THR A 294 10.07 -30.39 -11.78
C THR A 294 9.95 -28.89 -11.91
N GLY A 295 9.40 -28.42 -13.04
CA GLY A 295 9.26 -26.99 -13.29
C GLY A 295 10.59 -26.24 -13.50
N GLY A 296 11.67 -26.93 -13.89
CA GLY A 296 13.01 -26.36 -14.04
C GLY A 296 13.86 -26.37 -12.78
N GLU A 297 13.24 -26.55 -11.62
CA GLU A 297 13.92 -26.64 -10.32
C GLU A 297 14.26 -28.08 -9.96
N THR A 298 15.41 -28.27 -9.30
CA THR A 298 15.87 -29.57 -8.81
C THR A 298 15.51 -29.73 -7.34
N TYR A 299 14.88 -30.86 -7.01
CA TYR A 299 14.50 -31.22 -5.65
C TYR A 299 15.18 -32.52 -5.25
N PHE A 300 15.62 -32.58 -4.00
CA PHE A 300 16.08 -33.80 -3.35
C PHE A 300 15.06 -34.25 -2.32
N TYR A 301 14.79 -35.54 -2.24
CA TYR A 301 13.91 -36.17 -1.27
C TYR A 301 14.77 -37.04 -0.36
N LEU A 302 14.86 -36.66 0.91
CA LEU A 302 15.66 -37.35 1.91
C LEU A 302 14.75 -38.18 2.82
N LYS A 303 15.06 -39.45 3.02
CA LYS A 303 14.41 -40.25 4.07
C LYS A 303 15.37 -40.44 5.22
N LEU A 304 14.94 -40.10 6.44
CA LEU A 304 15.75 -40.27 7.65
C LEU A 304 15.40 -41.58 8.35
N ASP A 305 16.34 -42.10 9.15
CA ASP A 305 16.12 -43.27 10.02
C ASP A 305 15.07 -43.02 11.13
N ALA A 306 14.76 -41.76 11.41
CA ALA A 306 13.73 -41.33 12.35
C ALA A 306 12.30 -41.68 11.92
N GLY A 307 12.02 -42.01 10.66
CA GLY A 307 10.66 -42.28 10.20
C GLY A 307 10.50 -42.74 8.76
N SER A 308 9.25 -42.83 8.30
CA SER A 308 8.92 -43.25 6.92
C SER A 308 8.78 -42.08 5.94
N THR A 309 8.70 -40.85 6.43
CA THR A 309 8.48 -39.62 5.66
C THR A 309 9.71 -39.23 4.82
N PHE A 310 9.45 -38.74 3.61
CA PHE A 310 10.46 -38.09 2.77
C PHE A 310 10.43 -36.57 2.97
N TYR A 311 11.59 -35.99 3.18
CA TYR A 311 11.80 -34.55 3.31
C TYR A 311 12.22 -33.98 1.96
N LYS A 312 11.37 -33.16 1.36
CA LYS A 312 11.60 -32.50 0.07
C LYS A 312 12.42 -31.23 0.30
N VAL A 313 13.60 -31.19 -0.30
CA VAL A 313 14.59 -30.12 -0.19
C VAL A 313 14.85 -29.54 -1.59
N PRO A 314 14.42 -28.29 -1.87
CA PRO A 314 14.84 -27.58 -3.08
C PRO A 314 16.36 -27.33 -3.04
N VAL A 315 17.07 -27.52 -4.16
CA VAL A 315 18.51 -27.21 -4.22
C VAL A 315 18.78 -25.73 -3.92
N ALA A 316 17.89 -24.85 -4.37
CA ALA A 316 17.96 -23.42 -4.08
C ALA A 316 17.88 -23.10 -2.57
N LEU A 317 17.22 -23.95 -1.78
CA LEU A 317 17.11 -23.78 -0.33
C LEU A 317 18.38 -24.24 0.40
N ALA A 318 19.04 -25.30 -0.09
CA ALA A 318 20.23 -25.86 0.54
C ALA A 318 21.13 -26.57 -0.48
N GLU A 319 22.05 -25.84 -1.11
CA GLU A 319 22.96 -26.38 -2.14
C GLU A 319 23.76 -27.60 -1.65
N LYS A 320 24.09 -27.66 -0.35
CA LYS A 320 24.79 -28.78 0.27
C LYS A 320 24.07 -30.13 0.12
N VAL A 321 22.76 -30.13 -0.15
CA VAL A 321 22.01 -31.37 -0.36
C VAL A 321 22.56 -32.20 -1.52
N VAL A 322 23.19 -31.55 -2.50
CA VAL A 322 23.74 -32.19 -3.71
C VAL A 322 24.93 -33.11 -3.40
N ILE A 323 25.63 -32.88 -2.28
CA ILE A 323 26.82 -33.65 -1.89
C ILE A 323 26.55 -34.67 -0.77
N LEU A 324 25.30 -34.80 -0.33
CA LEU A 324 24.91 -35.75 0.72
C LEU A 324 24.76 -37.17 0.18
N ASN A 325 25.09 -38.14 1.02
CA ASN A 325 25.00 -39.56 0.74
C ASN A 325 24.17 -40.30 1.79
N VAL A 326 23.70 -41.50 1.43
CA VAL A 326 23.10 -42.43 2.40
C VAL A 326 24.11 -42.72 3.50
N GLY A 327 23.70 -42.53 4.75
CA GLY A 327 24.52 -42.66 5.96
C GLY A 327 24.94 -41.33 6.60
N ASP A 328 24.88 -40.22 5.85
CA ASP A 328 25.18 -38.89 6.38
C ASP A 328 24.12 -38.45 7.40
N SER A 329 24.55 -37.72 8.42
CA SER A 329 23.67 -37.18 9.45
C SER A 329 23.27 -35.76 9.09
N VAL A 330 21.97 -35.48 9.11
CA VAL A 330 21.43 -34.16 8.79
C VAL A 330 20.36 -33.77 9.79
N THR A 331 20.10 -32.48 9.89
CA THR A 331 18.94 -31.95 10.60
C THR A 331 18.07 -31.15 9.65
N VAL A 332 16.80 -31.55 9.52
CA VAL A 332 15.80 -30.80 8.76
C VAL A 332 14.92 -30.00 9.71
N LEU A 333 14.58 -28.77 9.34
CA LEU A 333 13.49 -28.04 9.98
C LEU A 333 12.24 -28.20 9.11
N VAL A 334 11.12 -28.59 9.72
CA VAL A 334 9.82 -28.69 9.07
C VAL A 334 8.75 -27.92 9.85
N PRO A 335 7.68 -27.41 9.22
CA PRO A 335 6.56 -26.82 9.94
C PRO A 335 5.85 -27.89 10.79
N LYS A 336 5.56 -27.62 12.08
CA LYS A 336 4.98 -28.57 13.06
C LYS A 336 3.66 -29.22 12.63
N GLU A 337 2.87 -28.54 11.80
CA GLU A 337 1.58 -29.06 11.33
C GLU A 337 1.72 -29.94 10.07
N SER A 338 2.93 -30.10 9.56
CA SER A 338 3.17 -30.90 8.36
C SER A 338 3.07 -32.38 8.66
N SER A 339 2.16 -33.08 7.98
CA SER A 339 2.03 -34.53 8.07
C SER A 339 1.83 -35.12 6.68
N GLY A 340 2.37 -36.33 6.47
CA GLY A 340 2.25 -37.05 5.20
C GLY A 340 3.50 -37.82 4.82
N ASP A 341 3.44 -38.46 3.66
CA ASP A 341 4.55 -39.25 3.10
C ASP A 341 5.69 -38.36 2.57
N ILE A 342 5.39 -37.12 2.20
CA ILE A 342 6.33 -36.12 1.72
C ILE A 342 6.07 -34.80 2.46
N VAL A 343 7.09 -34.25 3.11
CA VAL A 343 7.05 -32.96 3.82
C VAL A 343 8.10 -32.04 3.25
N GLU A 344 7.74 -30.80 2.94
CA GLU A 344 8.67 -29.78 2.46
C GLU A 344 9.42 -29.16 3.63
N VAL A 345 10.75 -29.07 3.51
CA VAL A 345 11.60 -28.54 4.59
C VAL A 345 11.68 -27.02 4.52
N SER A 346 11.75 -26.38 5.68
CA SER A 346 12.04 -24.96 5.82
C SER A 346 13.55 -24.68 5.76
N SER A 347 14.39 -25.61 6.19
CA SER A 347 15.85 -25.56 6.01
C SER A 347 16.51 -26.92 6.24
N LEU A 348 17.78 -27.05 5.83
CA LEU A 348 18.63 -28.23 6.02
C LEU A 348 19.96 -27.81 6.63
N LYS A 349 20.36 -28.44 7.74
CA LYS A 349 21.63 -28.22 8.45
C LYS A 349 22.54 -29.43 8.35
#